data_AF-G5NL67-F1
#
_entry.id   AF-G5NL67-F1
#
_cell.length_a   1.000
_cell.length_b   1.000
_cell.length_c   1.000
_cell.angle_alpha   90.00
_cell.angle_beta   90.00
_cell.angle_gamma   90.00
#
_symmetry.space_group_name_H-M   'P 1'
#
loop_
_entity.id
_entity.type
_entity.pdbx_description
1 polymer ?
#
loop_
_entity_poly.entity_id
_entity_poly.type
_entity_poly.pdbx_seq_one_letter_code
_entity_poly.pdbx_strand_id
1 'polypeptide(L)' 'FAGDKPGQNTKVQWLQEKNMRIFYGDSDNDITAARDCGIRGIRILRAANSTYKPLPQAGAFGEEVIVNSEY' A
#
# COMPACT_ATOMS: atom_id res chain seq x y z
N PHE A 1 20.40 -10.74 -4.30
CA PHE A 1 19.28 -9.78 -4.35
C PHE A 1 19.88 -8.38 -4.41
N ALA A 2 19.58 -7.63 -5.47
CA ALA A 2 20.23 -6.36 -5.74
C ALA A 2 19.57 -5.22 -4.93
N GLY A 3 20.28 -4.68 -3.95
CA GLY A 3 20.24 -3.25 -3.68
C GLY A 3 19.10 -2.64 -2.86
N ASP A 4 18.37 -3.41 -2.05
CA ASP A 4 17.41 -2.83 -1.10
C ASP A 4 18.14 -1.93 -0.10
N LYS A 5 17.83 -0.63 -0.10
CA LYS A 5 18.37 0.33 0.87
C LYS A 5 17.44 0.43 2.08
N PRO A 6 17.97 0.57 3.31
CA PRO A 6 17.15 0.89 4.47
C PRO A 6 16.26 2.12 4.19
N GLY A 7 14.96 1.99 4.44
CA GLY A 7 13.97 3.05 4.21
C GLY A 7 13.44 3.17 2.78
N GLN A 8 13.89 2.32 1.84
CA GLN A 8 13.38 2.33 0.47
C GLN A 8 12.06 1.56 0.36
N ASN A 9 11.06 2.16 -0.29
CA ASN A 9 9.86 1.46 -0.72
C ASN A 9 10.09 0.77 -2.06
N THR A 10 10.35 -0.53 -2.04
CA THR A 10 10.71 -1.33 -3.22
C THR A 10 9.58 -1.48 -4.24
N LYS A 11 8.33 -1.14 -3.87
CA LYS A 11 7.17 -1.24 -4.76
C LYS A 11 7.16 -0.15 -5.84
N VAL A 12 7.67 1.04 -5.53
CA VAL A 12 7.62 2.23 -6.42
C VAL A 12 8.17 1.91 -7.81
N GLN A 13 9.32 1.23 -7.88
CA GLN A 13 9.94 0.83 -9.14
C GLN A 13 8.99 -0.05 -9.97
N TRP A 14 8.39 -1.08 -9.35
CA TRP A 14 7.51 -2.01 -10.03
C TRP A 14 6.21 -1.36 -10.51
N LEU A 15 5.63 -0.45 -9.72
CA LEU A 15 4.42 0.28 -10.09
C LEU A 15 4.65 1.14 -11.35
N GLN A 16 5.80 1.82 -11.42
CA GLN A 16 6.20 2.61 -12.59
C GLN A 16 6.49 1.73 -13.81
N GLU A 17 7.33 0.69 -13.66
CA GLU A 17 7.72 -0.20 -14.76
C GLU A 17 6.52 -0.90 -15.42
N LYS A 18 5.48 -1.21 -14.63
CA LYS A 18 4.26 -1.85 -15.12
C LYS A 18 3.19 -0.86 -15.58
N ASN A 19 3.49 0.45 -15.59
CA ASN A 19 2.54 1.50 -15.94
C ASN A 19 1.21 1.38 -15.18
N MET A 20 1.26 1.00 -13.90
CA MET A 20 0.07 0.84 -13.09
C MET A 20 -0.63 2.19 -12.91
N ARG A 21 -1.96 2.17 -12.81
CA ARG A 21 -2.78 3.39 -12.62
C ARG A 21 -3.55 3.38 -11.30
N ILE A 22 -3.78 2.18 -10.76
CA ILE A 22 -4.44 1.94 -9.48
C ILE A 22 -3.64 0.86 -8.76
N PHE A 23 -3.42 1.04 -7.46
CA PHE A 23 -2.77 0.06 -6.61
C PHE A 23 -3.59 -0.17 -5.34
N TYR A 24 -3.91 -1.43 -5.06
CA TYR A 24 -4.66 -1.86 -3.89
C TYR A 24 -3.70 -2.46 -2.87
N GLY A 25 -3.85 -2.08 -1.60
CA GLY A 25 -3.02 -2.64 -0.53
C GLY A 25 -3.54 -2.30 0.85
N ASP A 26 -3.07 -3.03 1.86
CA ASP A 26 -3.51 -2.87 3.25
C ASP A 26 -2.53 -2.06 4.10
N SER A 27 -1.28 -1.94 3.67
CA SER A 27 -0.20 -1.29 4.43
C SER A 27 0.04 0.15 4.02
N ASP A 28 0.60 0.94 4.93
CA ASP A 28 0.93 2.35 4.65
C ASP A 28 1.95 2.47 3.52
N ASN A 29 2.85 1.49 3.40
CA ASN A 29 3.81 1.40 2.31
C ASN A 29 3.13 1.18 0.94
N ASP A 30 1.95 0.57 0.88
CA ASP A 30 1.22 0.45 -0.38
C ASP A 30 0.66 1.80 -0.83
N ILE A 31 0.11 2.56 0.11
CA ILE A 31 -0.47 3.88 -0.16
C ILE A 31 0.62 4.91 -0.47
N THR A 32 1.75 4.90 0.26
CA THR A 32 2.87 5.78 -0.05
C THR A 32 3.52 5.41 -1.38
N ALA A 33 3.65 4.13 -1.72
CA ALA A 33 4.16 3.73 -3.04
C ALA A 33 3.27 4.26 -4.17
N ALA A 34 1.94 4.13 -4.03
CA ALA A 34 1.00 4.66 -5.02
C ALA A 34 1.12 6.19 -5.16
N ARG A 35 1.26 6.91 -4.05
CA ARG A 35 1.46 8.37 -4.04
C ARG A 35 2.76 8.79 -4.69
N ASP A 36 3.85 8.12 -4.38
CA ASP A 36 5.18 8.38 -4.96
C ASP A 36 5.17 8.18 -6.48
N CYS A 37 4.34 7.25 -6.97
CA CYS A 37 4.14 7.04 -8.41
C CYS A 37 3.09 7.98 -9.04
N GLY A 38 2.37 8.80 -8.26
CA GLY A 38 1.28 9.64 -8.75
C GLY A 38 0.06 8.85 -9.24
N ILE A 39 -0.17 7.66 -8.70
CA ILE A 39 -1.26 6.76 -9.09
C ILE A 39 -2.29 6.63 -7.96
N ARG A 40 -3.47 6.09 -8.27
CA ARG A 40 -4.56 5.97 -7.30
C ARG A 40 -4.28 4.81 -6.32
N GLY A 41 -3.92 5.12 -5.08
CA GLY A 41 -3.83 4.14 -4.00
C GLY A 41 -5.19 3.94 -3.33
N ILE A 42 -5.63 2.69 -3.19
CA ILE A 42 -6.90 2.31 -2.55
C ILE A 42 -6.61 1.31 -1.43
N ARG A 43 -7.07 1.61 -0.22
CA ARG A 43 -6.84 0.80 0.97
C ARG A 43 -7.81 -0.38 1.06
N ILE A 44 -7.25 -1.54 1.37
CA ILE A 44 -7.96 -2.74 1.85
C ILE A 44 -7.77 -2.88 3.36
N LEU A 45 -8.78 -3.35 4.08
CA LEU A 45 -8.70 -3.56 5.52
C LEU A 45 -7.92 -4.84 5.84
N ARG A 46 -6.82 -4.71 6.60
CA ARG A 46 -6.12 -5.89 7.13
C ARG A 46 -7.01 -6.61 8.13
N ALA A 47 -7.25 -7.90 7.91
CA ALA A 47 -8.08 -8.72 8.78
C ALA A 47 -7.65 -8.68 10.26
N ALA A 48 -8.64 -8.61 11.17
CA ALA A 48 -8.40 -8.49 12.60
C ALA A 48 -7.66 -9.70 13.19
N ASN A 49 -7.75 -10.87 12.57
CA ASN A 49 -7.03 -12.08 12.94
C ASN A 49 -5.62 -12.19 12.31
N SER A 50 -5.17 -11.20 11.53
CA SER A 50 -3.80 -11.18 11.00
C SER A 50 -2.77 -11.16 12.13
N THR A 51 -1.72 -11.96 11.98
CA THR A 51 -0.56 -11.95 12.88
C THR A 51 0.30 -10.71 12.74
N TYR A 52 0.17 -9.96 11.64
CA TYR A 52 0.95 -8.76 11.42
C TYR A 52 0.31 -7.55 12.12
N LYS A 53 0.79 -7.32 13.35
CA LYS A 53 0.37 -6.24 14.25
C LYS A 53 1.44 -5.14 14.39
N PRO A 54 1.04 -3.89 14.73
CA PRO A 54 -0.34 -3.41 14.88
C PRO A 54 -1.08 -3.34 13.54
N LEU A 55 -2.41 -3.24 13.57
CA LEU A 55 -3.17 -2.99 12.35
C LEU A 55 -2.87 -1.57 11.84
N PRO A 56 -2.73 -1.37 10.52
CA PRO A 56 -2.58 -0.04 9.93
C PRO A 56 -3.82 0.84 10.19
N GLN A 57 -3.64 2.16 10.25
CA GLN A 57 -4.75 3.10 10.30
C GLN A 57 -5.26 3.36 8.88
N ALA A 58 -6.23 2.56 8.43
CA ALA A 58 -6.84 2.72 7.11
C ALA A 58 -7.43 4.14 6.94
N GLY A 59 -7.05 4.85 5.88
CA GLY A 59 -7.47 6.23 5.63
C GLY A 59 -6.57 7.30 6.25
N ALA A 60 -5.48 6.94 6.93
CA ALA A 60 -4.58 7.89 7.60
C ALA A 60 -3.94 8.92 6.64
N PHE A 61 -3.87 8.61 5.35
CA PHE A 61 -3.36 9.56 4.36
C PHE A 61 -4.48 10.34 3.67
N GLY A 62 -5.76 10.02 3.91
CA GLY A 62 -6.91 10.55 3.15
C GLY A 62 -7.17 9.77 1.85
N GLU A 63 -6.64 8.55 1.73
CA GLU A 63 -6.95 7.64 0.63
C GLU A 63 -8.35 7.02 0.75
N GLU A 64 -8.88 6.52 -0.36
CA GLU A 64 -10.11 5.75 -0.37
C GLU A 64 -9.91 4.39 0.31
N VAL A 65 -10.90 3.97 1.10
CA VAL A 65 -10.89 2.66 1.80
C VAL A 65 -12.10 1.85 1.32
N ILE A 66 -11.87 0.62 0.85
CA ILE A 66 -12.96 -0.27 0.48
C ILE A 66 -13.65 -0.77 1.75
N VAL A 67 -14.96 -0.54 1.83
CA VAL A 67 -15.79 -1.04 2.94
C VAL A 67 -15.81 -2.57 2.95
N ASN A 68 -15.83 -3.16 4.15
CA ASN A 68 -15.96 -4.60 4.35
C ASN A 68 -14.92 -5.44 3.58
N SER A 69 -13.70 -4.93 3.47
CA SER A 69 -12.64 -5.53 2.64
C SER A 69 -11.69 -6.44 3.43
N GLU A 70 -12.03 -6.76 4.67
CA GLU A 70 -11.26 -7.63 5.55
C GLU A 70 -11.56 -9.13 5.41
N TYR A 71 -12.49 -9.51 4.52
CA TYR A 71 -12.94 -10.90 4.28
C TYR A 71 -13.16 -11.22 2.80
#